data_AF-A0A3B1CUA3-F1
#
_entry.id   AF-A0A3B1CUA3-F1
#
_cell.length_a   1.000
_cell.length_b   1.000
_cell.length_c   1.000
_cell.angle_alpha   90.00
_cell.angle_beta   90.00
_cell.angle_gamma   90.00
#
_symmetry.space_group_name_H-M   'P 1'
#
loop_
_entity.id
_entity.type
_entity.pdbx_description
1 polymer ?
#
loop_
_entity_poly.entity_id
_entity_poly.type
_entity_poly.pdbx_seq_one_letter_code
_entity_poly.pdbx_strand_id
1 'polypeptide(L)'
;MAYQLKTPPASEPVTLGEAKSYLRISDADDDAFITALITAIRERFESFALRSVITQTWTLWLDGFPAANKKGAPGDGNFELPVSHFDAVKRVLEIPRPRLLSVAFIKTYDTENSATVFASSNYFVDTASSP
;
A
#
# COMPACT_ATOMS: atom_id res chain seq x y z
N MET A 1 -8.40 -9.10 1.46
CA MET A 1 -7.44 -7.95 1.48
C MET A 1 -8.11 -6.76 0.80
N ALA A 2 -8.26 -5.64 1.50
CA ALA A 2 -8.80 -4.40 0.94
C ALA A 2 -7.77 -3.28 1.09
N TYR A 3 -7.51 -2.56 0.00
CA TYR A 3 -6.56 -1.44 -0.02
C TYR A 3 -7.31 -0.16 -0.38
N GLN A 4 -7.37 0.79 0.56
CA GLN A 4 -8.19 1.98 0.45
C GLN A 4 -7.35 3.24 0.55
N LEU A 5 -7.58 4.18 -0.37
CA LEU A 5 -6.97 5.50 -0.35
C LEU A 5 -7.55 6.30 0.82
N LYS A 6 -6.69 6.82 1.69
CA LYS A 6 -7.08 7.66 2.83
C LYS A 6 -6.85 9.13 2.54
N THR A 7 -5.67 9.46 2.02
CA THR A 7 -5.33 10.83 1.66
C THR A 7 -4.78 10.81 0.22
N PRO A 8 -5.46 11.47 -0.74
CA PRO A 8 -4.99 11.56 -2.11
C PRO A 8 -3.67 12.36 -2.19
N PRO A 9 -2.92 12.23 -3.29
CA PRO A 9 -1.72 13.03 -3.51
C PRO A 9 -2.05 14.53 -3.51
N ALA A 10 -1.18 15.33 -2.88
CA ALA A 10 -1.38 16.78 -2.72
C ALA A 10 -1.15 17.59 -4.01
N SER A 11 -0.49 16.98 -4.99
CA SER A 11 -0.23 17.54 -6.31
C SER A 11 -0.24 16.43 -7.34
N GLU A 12 -0.33 16.78 -8.61
CA GLU A 12 -0.10 15.85 -9.73
C GLU A 12 1.38 15.89 -10.16
N PRO A 13 1.92 14.81 -10.74
CA PRO A 13 3.34 14.71 -11.08
C PRO A 13 3.74 15.55 -12.30
N VAL A 14 2.76 15.92 -13.12
CA VAL A 14 2.92 16.80 -14.26
C VAL A 14 1.96 17.96 -14.09
N THR A 15 2.47 19.17 -14.18
CA THR A 15 1.63 20.37 -14.13
C THR A 15 0.90 20.59 -15.45
N LEU A 16 -0.23 21.30 -15.39
CA LEU A 16 -0.99 21.68 -16.58
C LEU A 16 -0.12 22.48 -17.57
N GLY A 17 0.74 23.38 -17.08
CA GLY A 17 1.64 24.17 -17.91
C GLY A 17 2.71 23.34 -18.64
N GLU A 18 3.26 22.32 -17.98
CA GLU A 18 4.19 21.37 -18.61
C GLU A 18 3.47 20.52 -19.67
N ALA A 19 2.27 20.02 -19.34
CA ALA A 19 1.46 19.23 -20.28
C ALA A 19 1.08 20.04 -21.54
N LYS A 20 0.65 21.30 -21.38
CA LYS A 20 0.34 22.19 -22.50
C LYS A 20 1.55 22.51 -23.36
N SER A 21 2.69 22.75 -22.72
CA SER A 21 3.95 23.01 -23.42
C SER A 21 4.38 21.79 -24.25
N TYR A 22 4.17 20.57 -23.74
CA TYR A 22 4.42 19.33 -24.48
C TYR A 22 3.45 19.13 -25.66
N LEU A 23 2.16 19.40 -25.45
CA LEU A 23 1.11 19.27 -26.47
C LEU A 23 1.07 20.43 -27.48
N ARG A 24 1.82 21.52 -27.22
CA ARG A 24 1.83 22.77 -28.00
C ARG A 24 0.45 23.46 -28.05
N ILE A 25 -0.28 23.41 -26.94
CA ILE A 25 -1.60 24.05 -26.77
C ILE A 25 -1.41 25.37 -26.03
N SER A 26 -2.08 26.43 -26.50
CA SER A 26 -1.93 27.79 -25.95
C SER A 26 -3.22 28.39 -25.39
N ASP A 27 -4.36 27.94 -25.91
CA ASP A 27 -5.72 28.26 -25.46
C ASP A 27 -6.09 27.51 -24.17
N ALA A 28 -7.18 27.92 -23.53
CA ALA A 28 -7.61 27.40 -22.23
C ALA A 28 -8.82 26.46 -22.31
N ASP A 29 -9.32 26.17 -23.51
CA ASP A 29 -10.55 25.40 -23.71
C ASP A 29 -10.38 23.94 -23.26
N ASP A 30 -9.19 23.38 -23.47
CA ASP A 30 -8.85 22.00 -23.12
C ASP A 30 -8.29 21.84 -21.69
N ASP A 31 -8.16 22.92 -20.91
CA ASP A 31 -7.49 22.87 -19.60
C ASP A 31 -8.17 21.87 -18.64
N ALA A 32 -9.51 21.80 -18.65
CA ALA A 32 -10.27 20.85 -17.85
C ALA A 32 -10.05 19.40 -18.29
N PHE A 33 -10.00 19.17 -19.60
CA PHE A 33 -9.79 17.83 -20.16
C PHE A 33 -8.36 17.33 -19.91
N ILE A 34 -7.36 18.19 -20.11
CA ILE A 34 -5.95 17.88 -19.84
C ILE A 34 -5.76 17.55 -18.36
N THR A 35 -6.39 18.31 -17.45
CA THR A 35 -6.34 18.03 -16.02
C THR A 35 -6.92 16.65 -15.69
N ALA A 36 -8.07 16.28 -16.28
CA ALA A 36 -8.66 14.96 -16.10
C ALA A 36 -7.76 13.83 -16.65
N LEU A 37 -7.12 14.07 -17.80
CA LEU A 37 -6.20 13.14 -18.42
C LEU A 37 -4.96 12.88 -17.54
N ILE A 38 -4.38 13.93 -16.95
CA ILE A 38 -3.23 13.81 -16.03
C ILE A 38 -3.57 12.87 -14.86
N THR A 39 -4.73 13.08 -14.24
CA THR A 39 -5.22 12.24 -13.13
C THR A 39 -5.41 10.79 -13.58
N ALA A 40 -6.09 10.57 -14.71
CA ALA A 40 -6.35 9.22 -15.23
C ALA A 40 -5.05 8.48 -15.60
N ILE A 41 -4.08 9.18 -16.18
CA ILE A 41 -2.77 8.61 -16.54
C ILE A 41 -2.00 8.25 -15.27
N ARG A 42 -1.99 9.12 -14.25
CA ARG A 42 -1.37 8.79 -12.96
C ARG A 42 -1.97 7.51 -12.40
N GLU A 43 -3.29 7.42 -12.29
CA GLU A 43 -3.96 6.24 -11.74
C GLU A 43 -3.64 4.97 -12.53
N ARG A 44 -3.60 5.07 -13.86
CA ARG A 44 -3.22 3.95 -14.73
C ARG A 44 -1.75 3.54 -14.54
N PHE A 45 -0.85 4.51 -14.43
CA PHE A 45 0.57 4.26 -14.19
C PHE A 45 0.77 3.60 -12.82
N GLU A 46 0.15 4.11 -11.77
CA GLU A 46 0.27 3.55 -10.42
C GLU A 46 -0.28 2.12 -10.34
N SER A 47 -1.34 1.82 -11.08
CA SER A 47 -1.90 0.48 -11.17
C SER A 47 -0.98 -0.49 -11.94
N PHE A 48 -0.30 0.00 -12.97
CA PHE A 48 0.62 -0.81 -13.78
C PHE A 48 1.96 -1.03 -13.09
N ALA A 49 2.58 0.02 -12.55
CA ALA A 49 3.88 -0.03 -11.91
C ALA A 49 3.81 -0.49 -10.44
N LEU A 50 2.60 -0.66 -9.89
CA LEU A 50 2.36 -0.95 -8.48
C LEU A 50 3.14 -0.01 -7.56
N ARG A 51 3.21 1.28 -7.93
CA ARG A 51 4.00 2.29 -7.23
C ARG A 51 3.20 3.56 -7.11
N SER A 52 3.33 4.25 -5.98
CA SER A 52 2.81 5.60 -5.81
C SER A 52 3.83 6.59 -6.38
N VAL A 53 3.41 7.45 -7.31
CA VAL A 53 4.32 8.46 -7.90
C VAL A 53 4.53 9.63 -6.94
N ILE A 54 3.47 9.98 -6.21
CA ILE A 54 3.46 11.06 -5.22
C ILE A 54 3.13 10.48 -3.85
N THR A 55 3.57 11.16 -2.80
CA THR A 55 3.28 10.78 -1.42
C THR A 55 1.77 10.79 -1.16
N GLN A 56 1.24 9.63 -0.79
CA GLN A 56 -0.17 9.42 -0.47
C GLN A 56 -0.30 8.47 0.72
N THR A 57 -1.42 8.56 1.44
CA THR A 57 -1.69 7.72 2.61
C THR A 57 -2.72 6.67 2.26
N TRP A 58 -2.39 5.42 2.52
CA TRP A 58 -3.26 4.27 2.26
C TRP A 58 -3.53 3.48 3.53
N THR A 59 -4.69 2.82 3.56
CA THR A 59 -5.05 1.85 4.58
C THR A 59 -5.14 0.47 3.95
N LEU A 60 -4.39 -0.50 4.48
CA LEU A 60 -4.45 -1.90 4.09
C LEU A 60 -5.17 -2.69 5.17
N TRP A 61 -6.27 -3.34 4.79
CA TRP A 61 -7.03 -4.26 5.64
C TRP A 61 -6.71 -5.70 5.26
N LEU A 62 -6.32 -6.47 6.28
CA LEU A 62 -5.99 -7.89 6.17
C LEU A 62 -6.79 -8.65 7.21
N ASP A 63 -7.34 -9.80 6.83
CA ASP A 63 -8.11 -10.66 7.74
C ASP A 63 -7.19 -11.40 8.73
N GLY A 64 -5.88 -11.42 8.46
CA GLY A 64 -4.87 -12.00 9.33
C GLY A 64 -3.46 -11.86 8.75
N PHE A 65 -2.43 -12.16 9.54
CA PHE A 65 -1.06 -12.13 9.06
C PHE A 65 -0.78 -13.29 8.09
N PRO A 66 0.06 -13.10 7.05
CA PRO A 66 0.35 -14.14 6.04
C PRO A 66 0.88 -15.46 6.62
N ALA A 67 1.56 -15.37 7.78
CA ALA A 67 2.08 -16.48 8.56
C ALA A 67 1.01 -17.44 9.11
N ALA A 68 -0.15 -16.90 9.52
CA ALA A 68 -1.20 -17.65 10.21
C ALA A 68 -2.12 -18.43 9.25
N ASN A 69 -2.14 -18.05 7.96
CA ASN A 69 -3.10 -18.56 6.98
C ASN A 69 -2.53 -19.65 6.05
N LYS A 70 -1.48 -20.38 6.45
CA LYS A 70 -1.08 -21.56 5.69
C LYS A 70 -2.15 -22.64 5.85
N LYS A 71 -2.66 -23.18 4.73
CA LYS A 71 -3.45 -24.41 4.76
C LYS A 71 -2.61 -25.51 5.42
N GLY A 72 -2.98 -25.91 6.63
CA GLY A 72 -2.26 -26.90 7.43
C GLY A 72 -1.42 -26.35 8.58
N ALA A 73 -1.41 -25.02 8.81
CA ALA A 73 -0.98 -24.49 10.10
C ALA A 73 -1.95 -25.02 11.16
N PRO A 74 -1.46 -25.59 12.27
CA PRO A 74 -2.33 -25.98 13.36
C PRO A 74 -3.16 -24.76 13.81
N GLY A 75 -4.44 -25.00 14.15
CA GLY A 75 -5.27 -23.97 14.77
C GLY A 75 -4.74 -23.58 16.15
N ASP A 76 -5.56 -22.91 16.95
CA ASP A 76 -5.16 -22.52 18.30
C ASP A 76 -4.89 -23.77 19.18
N GLY A 77 -3.71 -23.85 19.80
CA GLY A 77 -3.31 -24.97 20.67
C GLY A 77 -1.79 -25.21 20.70
N ASN A 78 -1.36 -26.17 21.52
CA ASN A 78 0.04 -26.62 21.57
C ASN A 78 0.23 -27.80 20.61
N PHE A 79 1.11 -27.66 19.62
CA PHE A 79 1.41 -28.70 18.63
C PHE A 79 2.90 -29.00 18.61
N GLU A 80 3.24 -30.29 18.62
CA GLU A 80 4.62 -30.76 18.41
C GLU A 80 4.85 -30.93 16.91
N LEU A 81 5.64 -30.04 16.33
CA LEU A 81 5.95 -30.01 14.89
C LEU A 81 7.46 -29.96 14.66
N PRO A 82 7.97 -30.50 13.54
CA PRO A 82 9.37 -30.35 13.17
C PRO A 82 9.75 -28.87 12.97
N VAL A 83 10.98 -28.52 13.35
CA VAL A 83 11.49 -27.13 13.33
C VAL A 83 11.39 -26.48 11.93
N SER A 84 11.46 -27.26 10.87
CA SER A 84 11.27 -26.80 9.48
C SER A 84 9.88 -26.18 9.22
N HIS A 85 8.88 -26.50 10.04
CA HIS A 85 7.56 -25.88 9.96
C HIS A 85 7.55 -24.43 10.47
N PHE A 86 8.41 -24.09 11.44
CA PHE A 86 8.59 -22.73 11.93
C PHE A 86 9.41 -21.86 10.97
N ASP A 87 10.37 -22.46 10.25
CA ASP A 87 11.24 -21.76 9.30
C ASP A 87 10.52 -21.38 7.99
N ALA A 88 9.45 -22.11 7.66
CA ALA A 88 8.63 -21.82 6.48
C ALA A 88 7.69 -20.61 6.68
N VAL A 89 7.59 -20.05 7.89
CA VAL A 89 6.69 -18.93 8.19
C VAL A 89 7.32 -17.63 7.69
N LYS A 90 6.82 -17.07 6.58
CA LYS A 90 7.20 -15.72 6.14
C LYS A 90 6.83 -14.71 7.25
N ARG A 91 7.85 -14.20 7.97
CA ARG A 91 7.70 -13.16 9.02
C ARG A 91 7.63 -11.74 8.44
N VAL A 92 7.37 -11.63 7.13
CA VAL A 92 7.35 -10.37 6.39
C VAL A 92 5.95 -10.18 5.82
N LEU A 93 5.42 -8.97 5.99
CA LEU A 93 4.21 -8.54 5.30
C LEU A 93 4.63 -7.74 4.07
N GLU A 94 4.48 -8.34 2.89
CA GLU A 94 4.74 -7.66 1.62
C GLU A 94 3.60 -6.68 1.34
N ILE A 95 3.95 -5.42 1.13
CA ILE A 95 2.99 -4.35 0.84
C ILE A 95 2.86 -4.21 -0.68
N PRO A 96 1.63 -4.11 -1.22
CA PRO A 96 1.40 -4.16 -2.67
C PRO A 96 1.97 -2.96 -3.45
N ARG A 97 2.31 -1.85 -2.79
CA ARG A 97 2.84 -0.64 -3.43
C ARG A 97 4.13 -0.10 -2.81
N PRO A 98 5.33 -0.53 -3.25
CA PRO A 98 6.61 0.09 -2.88
C PRO A 98 6.82 1.47 -3.56
N ARG A 99 7.65 2.39 -3.05
CA ARG A 99 8.44 2.38 -1.80
C ARG A 99 7.60 2.93 -0.64
N LEU A 100 7.63 2.26 0.50
CA LEU A 100 6.96 2.74 1.71
C LEU A 100 7.85 3.78 2.41
N LEU A 101 7.30 4.97 2.68
CA LEU A 101 8.03 6.03 3.37
C LEU A 101 7.97 5.84 4.89
N SER A 102 6.78 5.55 5.43
CA SER A 102 6.58 5.32 6.86
C SER A 102 5.26 4.60 7.13
N VAL A 103 5.17 3.89 8.25
CA VAL A 103 3.91 3.33 8.77
C VAL A 103 3.37 4.25 9.86
N ALA A 104 2.13 4.71 9.74
CA ALA A 104 1.50 5.55 10.76
C ALA A 104 1.11 4.75 12.01
N PHE A 105 0.44 3.61 11.84
CA PHE A 105 0.12 2.66 12.89
C PHE A 105 -0.28 1.32 12.28
N ILE A 106 -0.14 0.25 13.05
CA ILE A 106 -0.74 -1.05 12.78
C ILE A 106 -1.79 -1.29 13.87
N LYS A 107 -3.03 -1.62 13.48
CA LYS A 107 -4.12 -1.92 14.41
C LYS A 107 -4.61 -3.34 14.18
N THR A 108 -4.82 -4.06 15.26
CA THR A 108 -5.52 -5.35 15.27
C THR A 108 -6.91 -5.14 15.85
N TYR A 109 -7.89 -5.84 15.30
CA TYR A 109 -9.27 -5.82 15.79
C TYR A 109 -9.60 -7.19 16.36
N ASP A 110 -10.24 -7.21 17.52
CA ASP A 110 -10.75 -8.45 18.11
C ASP A 110 -12.14 -8.83 17.55
N THR A 111 -12.72 -9.92 18.08
CA THR A 111 -14.05 -10.40 17.68
C THR A 111 -15.19 -9.44 18.03
N GLU A 112 -14.94 -8.47 18.90
CA GLU A 112 -15.88 -7.42 19.29
C GLU A 112 -15.63 -6.10 18.53
N ASN A 113 -14.73 -6.14 17.53
CA ASN A 113 -14.32 -4.99 16.71
C ASN A 113 -13.65 -3.86 17.51
N SER A 114 -13.03 -4.18 18.65
CA SER A 114 -12.24 -3.24 19.42
C SER A 114 -10.82 -3.13 18.84
N ALA A 115 -10.35 -1.89 18.62
CA ALA A 115 -9.07 -1.63 17.99
C ALA A 115 -7.94 -1.54 19.03
N THR A 116 -6.93 -2.39 18.90
CA THR A 116 -5.68 -2.31 19.67
C THR A 116 -4.53 -1.89 18.76
N VAL A 117 -3.71 -0.93 19.21
CA VAL A 117 -2.52 -0.49 18.47
C VAL A 117 -1.38 -1.47 18.73
N PHE A 118 -0.84 -2.03 17.65
CA PHE A 118 0.37 -2.85 17.70
C PHE A 118 1.58 -1.92 17.79
N ALA A 119 2.34 -2.03 18.89
CA ALA A 119 3.44 -1.12 19.19
C ALA A 119 4.57 -1.20 18.14
N SER A 120 5.20 -0.05 17.84
CA SER A 120 6.31 0.05 16.89
C SER A 120 7.59 -0.69 17.32
N SER A 121 7.72 -1.03 18.60
CA SER A 121 8.80 -1.90 19.09
C SER A 121 8.70 -3.34 18.58
N ASN A 122 7.52 -3.75 18.12
CA ASN A 122 7.23 -5.14 17.78
C ASN A 122 7.36 -5.42 16.27
N TYR A 123 7.68 -4.42 15.45
CA TYR A 123 7.85 -4.58 14.00
C TYR A 123 9.02 -3.74 13.47
N PHE A 124 9.57 -4.20 12.36
CA PHE A 124 10.55 -3.46 11.58
C PHE A 124 9.93 -3.02 10.25
N VAL A 125 10.25 -1.82 9.80
CA VAL A 125 9.82 -1.29 8.50
C VAL A 125 11.03 -1.23 7.59
N ASP A 126 10.98 -1.96 6.49
CA ASP A 126 11.96 -1.81 5.43
C ASP A 126 11.49 -0.71 4.47
N THR A 127 12.24 0.40 4.44
CA THR A 127 11.99 1.55 3.56
C THR A 127 12.89 1.56 2.32
N ALA A 128 13.88 0.67 2.25
CA ALA A 128 14.94 0.71 1.26
C ALA A 128 14.76 -0.36 0.17
N SER A 129 14.27 -1.54 0.54
CA SER A 129 14.13 -2.65 -0.39
C SER A 129 12.99 -2.41 -1.39
N SER A 130 13.32 -2.52 -2.67
CA SER A 130 12.35 -2.82 -3.71
C SER A 130 12.17 -4.34 -3.75
N PRO A 131 10.94 -4.85 -3.98
CA PRO A 131 10.77 -6.26 -4.35
C PRO A 131 11.50 -6.57 -5.67
#